data_AF-A0A8S0XQG6-F1
#
_entry.id   AF-A0A8S0XQG6-F1
#
_cell.length_a   1.000
_cell.length_b   1.000
_cell.length_c   1.000
_cell.angle_alpha   90.00
_cell.angle_beta   90.00
_cell.angle_gamma   90.00
#
_symmetry.space_group_name_H-M   'P 1'
#
loop_
_entity.id
_entity.type
_entity.pdbx_description
1 polymer ?
#
loop_
_entity_poly.entity_id
_entity_poly.type
_entity_poly.pdbx_seq_one_letter_code
_entity_poly.pdbx_strand_id
1 'polypeptide(L)'
;MADASSSTNESEQPSTSKRPIVPAASFADVLKDLSKDDDSTQEESRWARPTQQQSDEAKPPITFQKLDIRESNTESAHSEIQLFGITKTGHSILTRVLNFEHYFYYPAPEGFRQNDLEPLRDYLNKTVQGKSSVVSNIELEDQSITSDGKPLPFLKINLSDHRFMWNIKDKV
;
A
#
# COMPACT_ATOMS: atom_id res chain seq x y z
N MET A 1 -51.55 10.85 -47.25
CA MET A 1 -51.09 11.06 -48.64
C MET A 1 -49.59 10.87 -48.61
N ALA A 2 -49.04 9.66 -48.59
CA ALA A 2 -49.31 8.50 -49.45
C ALA A 2 -49.11 8.87 -50.93
N ASP A 3 -47.93 8.58 -51.47
CA ASP A 3 -47.64 7.51 -52.46
C ASP A 3 -46.25 7.77 -53.08
N ALA A 4 -45.27 6.85 -53.02
CA ALA A 4 -45.11 5.65 -53.87
C ALA A 4 -44.93 6.03 -55.35
N SER A 5 -44.05 5.49 -56.19
CA SER A 5 -42.94 4.52 -56.20
C SER A 5 -42.47 4.48 -57.66
N SER A 6 -41.23 4.04 -57.94
CA SER A 6 -40.79 3.25 -59.11
C SER A 6 -39.30 3.59 -59.36
N SER A 7 -38.31 2.74 -59.09
CA SER A 7 -38.05 1.35 -59.51
C SER A 7 -37.71 1.22 -61.00
N THR A 8 -36.42 1.03 -61.26
CA THR A 8 -35.77 0.29 -62.37
C THR A 8 -34.39 -0.05 -61.80
N ASN A 9 -34.13 -1.21 -61.21
CA ASN A 9 -34.15 -2.60 -61.67
C ASN A 9 -33.24 -2.87 -62.88
N GLU A 10 -31.95 -3.07 -62.60
CA GLU A 10 -31.04 -3.85 -63.45
C GLU A 10 -30.38 -4.95 -62.58
N SER A 11 -31.04 -6.11 -62.63
CA SER A 11 -30.47 -7.47 -62.76
C SER A 11 -29.22 -7.85 -61.95
N GLU A 12 -29.46 -8.62 -60.88
CA GLU A 12 -28.55 -9.67 -60.41
C GLU A 12 -28.38 -10.77 -61.48
N GLN A 13 -27.13 -11.14 -61.77
CA GLN A 13 -26.77 -12.56 -61.88
C GLN A 13 -25.57 -12.85 -60.99
N PRO A 14 -25.58 -13.99 -60.27
CA PRO A 14 -24.62 -14.28 -59.22
C PRO A 14 -23.34 -14.85 -59.85
N SER A 15 -22.25 -14.08 -59.84
CA SER A 15 -20.94 -14.70 -59.99
C SER A 15 -20.61 -15.41 -58.68
N THR A 16 -21.03 -16.66 -58.55
CA THR A 16 -20.49 -17.61 -57.55
C THR A 16 -19.02 -17.86 -57.87
N SER A 17 -18.17 -16.87 -57.59
CA SER A 17 -16.75 -17.09 -57.45
C SER A 17 -16.56 -17.73 -56.10
N LYS A 18 -16.55 -19.07 -56.11
CA LYS A 18 -16.14 -19.91 -54.98
C LYS A 18 -14.73 -19.47 -54.62
N ARG A 19 -14.60 -18.52 -53.68
CA ARG A 19 -13.34 -18.34 -52.97
C ARG A 19 -13.07 -19.69 -52.33
N PRO A 20 -11.95 -20.36 -52.64
CA PRO A 20 -11.62 -21.58 -51.94
C PRO A 20 -11.60 -21.21 -50.46
N ILE A 21 -12.44 -21.87 -49.68
CA ILE A 21 -12.31 -21.90 -48.23
C ILE A 21 -10.96 -22.57 -48.02
N VAL A 22 -9.92 -21.75 -47.89
CA VAL A 22 -8.60 -22.21 -47.48
C VAL A 22 -8.86 -23.00 -46.20
N PRO A 23 -8.46 -24.29 -46.12
CA PRO A 23 -8.61 -25.03 -44.88
C PRO A 23 -8.02 -24.14 -43.80
N ALA A 24 -8.82 -23.79 -42.80
CA ALA A 24 -8.33 -23.08 -41.62
C ALA A 24 -7.03 -23.77 -41.26
N ALA A 25 -5.91 -23.04 -41.34
CA ALA A 25 -4.59 -23.56 -41.00
C ALA A 25 -4.79 -24.39 -39.74
N SER A 26 -4.36 -25.66 -39.77
CA SER A 26 -4.62 -26.59 -38.67
C SER A 26 -4.24 -25.86 -37.39
N PHE A 27 -4.98 -26.05 -36.30
CA PHE A 27 -4.61 -25.43 -35.02
C PHE A 27 -3.14 -25.71 -34.66
N ALA A 28 -2.63 -26.87 -35.10
CA ALA A 28 -1.22 -27.23 -35.04
C ALA A 28 -0.30 -26.31 -35.89
N ASP A 29 -0.72 -25.87 -37.07
CA ASP A 29 0.01 -24.93 -37.91
C ASP A 29 0.03 -23.52 -37.30
N VAL A 30 -1.08 -23.09 -36.69
CA VAL A 30 -1.15 -21.80 -35.96
C VAL A 30 -0.26 -21.82 -34.71
N LEU A 31 -0.28 -22.91 -33.95
CA LEU A 31 0.63 -23.11 -32.80
C LEU A 31 2.09 -23.17 -33.25
N LYS A 32 2.36 -23.81 -34.39
CA LYS A 32 3.70 -23.91 -34.94
C LYS A 32 4.21 -22.56 -35.44
N ASP A 33 3.33 -21.69 -35.93
CA ASP A 33 3.70 -20.31 -36.28
C ASP A 33 3.99 -19.47 -35.04
N LEU A 34 3.14 -19.54 -34.01
CA LEU A 34 3.36 -18.88 -32.72
C LEU A 34 4.66 -19.35 -32.04
N SER A 35 4.98 -20.65 -32.12
CA SER A 35 6.21 -21.20 -31.53
C SER A 35 7.50 -20.78 -32.25
N LYS A 36 7.41 -20.30 -33.50
CA LYS A 36 8.60 -19.82 -34.25
C LYS A 36 8.94 -18.39 -33.92
N ASP A 37 7.97 -17.59 -33.47
CA ASP A 37 8.19 -16.21 -33.05
C ASP A 37 8.81 -16.13 -31.64
N ASP A 38 8.65 -17.18 -30.82
CA ASP A 38 9.25 -17.32 -29.48
C ASP A 38 10.76 -17.61 -29.48
N ASP A 39 11.36 -17.98 -30.62
CA ASP A 39 12.80 -18.28 -30.74
C ASP A 39 13.63 -17.05 -31.17
N SER A 40 12.98 -15.88 -31.23
CA SER A 40 13.70 -14.62 -31.22
C SER A 40 14.09 -14.29 -29.78
N THR A 41 15.37 -14.01 -29.56
CA THR A 41 15.91 -13.34 -28.38
C THR A 41 15.37 -11.91 -28.22
N GLN A 42 14.08 -11.71 -28.45
CA GLN A 42 13.35 -10.59 -27.92
C GLN A 42 13.26 -10.84 -26.43
N GLU A 43 13.97 -10.00 -25.67
CA GLU A 43 13.61 -9.69 -24.30
C GLU A 43 12.08 -9.71 -24.24
N GLU A 44 11.51 -10.71 -23.56
CA GLU A 44 10.07 -10.82 -23.35
C GLU A 44 9.55 -9.40 -23.15
N SER A 45 8.50 -9.01 -23.89
CA SER A 45 7.88 -7.68 -23.80
C SER A 45 7.34 -7.47 -22.38
N ARG A 46 8.26 -7.26 -21.44
CA ARG A 46 8.04 -6.97 -20.04
C ARG A 46 7.68 -5.52 -20.03
N TRP A 47 6.48 -5.24 -19.54
CA TRP A 47 6.00 -3.89 -19.31
C TRP A 47 6.82 -3.26 -18.20
N ALA A 48 8.04 -2.84 -18.53
CA ALA A 48 8.98 -2.24 -17.62
C ALA A 48 8.46 -0.87 -17.19
N ARG A 49 8.70 -0.52 -15.94
CA ARG A 49 8.44 0.83 -15.44
C ARG A 49 9.40 1.81 -16.13
N PRO A 50 9.02 3.09 -16.30
CA PRO A 50 9.93 4.11 -16.81
C PRO A 50 11.19 4.21 -15.96
N THR A 51 12.34 4.38 -16.60
CA THR A 51 13.63 4.59 -15.91
C THR A 51 13.66 5.96 -15.26
N GLN A 52 14.09 6.02 -14.00
CA GLN A 52 14.25 7.28 -13.29
C GLN A 52 15.50 8.02 -13.81
N GLN A 53 15.33 9.26 -14.28
CA GLN A 53 16.47 10.12 -14.61
C GLN A 53 17.18 10.54 -13.32
N GLN A 54 18.50 10.32 -13.25
CA GLN A 54 19.33 10.87 -12.19
C GLN A 54 19.47 12.37 -12.45
N SER A 55 18.95 13.19 -11.54
CA SER A 55 19.09 14.64 -11.58
C SER A 55 20.17 15.05 -10.59
N ASP A 56 21.23 15.71 -11.09
CA ASP A 56 22.35 16.24 -10.28
C ASP A 56 22.01 17.57 -9.57
N GLU A 57 20.81 18.12 -9.79
CA GLU A 57 20.31 19.31 -9.08
C GLU A 57 19.70 19.01 -7.70
N ALA A 58 19.53 20.06 -6.90
CA ALA A 58 18.84 20.01 -5.61
C ALA A 58 17.52 19.21 -5.72
N LYS A 59 17.39 18.14 -4.94
CA LYS A 59 16.30 17.16 -5.06
C LYS A 59 14.93 17.84 -4.95
N PRO A 60 14.13 17.86 -6.02
CA PRO A 60 12.78 18.42 -5.95
C PRO A 60 11.89 17.55 -5.03
N PRO A 61 10.78 18.11 -4.51
CA PRO A 61 9.85 17.34 -3.68
C PRO A 61 9.25 16.17 -4.47
N ILE A 62 9.26 14.98 -3.86
CA ILE A 62 8.67 13.78 -4.46
C ILE A 62 7.17 13.78 -4.17
N THR A 63 6.35 13.85 -5.23
CA THR A 63 4.89 13.74 -5.13
C THR A 63 4.43 12.42 -5.73
N PHE A 64 3.66 11.65 -4.97
CA PHE A 64 3.17 10.33 -5.38
C PHE A 64 1.82 10.02 -4.74
N GLN A 65 1.06 9.13 -5.38
CA GLN A 65 -0.16 8.58 -4.83
C GLN A 65 0.18 7.32 -4.03
N LYS A 66 -0.28 7.26 -2.77
CA LYS A 66 -0.16 6.07 -1.92
C LYS A 66 -1.11 4.97 -2.40
N LEU A 67 -0.61 3.74 -2.45
CA LEU A 67 -1.37 2.52 -2.76
C LEU A 67 -1.55 1.66 -1.50
N ASP A 68 -0.47 1.42 -0.75
CA ASP A 68 -0.47 0.52 0.40
C ASP A 68 0.33 1.13 1.58
N ILE A 69 0.01 0.68 2.80
CA ILE A 69 0.77 0.97 4.02
C ILE A 69 1.09 -0.34 4.71
N ARG A 70 2.32 -0.49 5.18
CA ARG A 70 2.72 -1.58 6.07
C ARG A 70 3.45 -1.05 7.29
N GLU A 71 3.18 -1.68 8.42
CA GLU A 71 4.01 -1.54 9.61
C GLU A 71 5.19 -2.50 9.51
N SER A 72 6.36 -2.01 9.91
CA SER A 72 7.61 -2.76 9.90
C SER A 72 8.48 -2.29 11.06
N ASN A 73 9.63 -2.92 11.26
CA ASN A 73 10.65 -2.44 12.19
C ASN A 73 11.95 -2.20 11.45
N THR A 74 12.73 -1.22 11.90
CA THR A 74 14.11 -1.04 11.49
C THR A 74 14.98 -2.19 12.01
N GLU A 75 16.22 -2.27 11.53
CA GLU A 75 17.22 -3.20 12.06
C GLU A 75 17.48 -3.00 13.57
N SER A 76 17.30 -1.77 14.05
CA SER A 76 17.36 -1.39 15.47
C SER A 76 16.06 -1.69 16.25
N ALA A 77 15.12 -2.43 15.66
CA ALA A 77 13.81 -2.79 16.22
C ALA A 77 12.84 -1.63 16.47
N HIS A 78 13.16 -0.40 16.04
CA HIS A 78 12.21 0.71 16.12
C HIS A 78 11.09 0.55 15.09
N SER A 79 9.87 0.92 15.44
CA SER A 79 8.74 0.96 14.51
C SER A 79 9.03 1.87 13.31
N GLU A 80 8.61 1.42 12.14
CA GLU A 80 8.58 2.21 10.92
C GLU A 80 7.28 1.98 10.14
N ILE A 81 6.86 2.98 9.37
CA ILE A 81 5.73 2.86 8.46
C ILE A 81 6.26 2.91 7.02
N GLN A 82 5.97 1.87 6.26
CA GLN A 82 6.32 1.76 4.85
C GLN A 82 5.12 2.15 3.99
N LEU A 83 5.27 3.23 3.22
CA LEU A 83 4.30 3.72 2.25
C LEU A 83 4.73 3.25 0.86
N PHE A 84 3.87 2.49 0.20
CA PHE A 84 4.07 2.08 -1.19
C PHE A 84 3.19 2.93 -2.10
N GLY A 85 3.73 3.39 -3.22
CA GLY A 85 2.98 4.24 -4.13
C GLY A 85 3.59 4.41 -5.50
N ILE A 86 2.97 5.29 -6.29
CA ILE A 86 3.41 5.62 -7.65
C ILE A 86 3.43 7.13 -7.88
N THR A 87 4.45 7.63 -8.55
CA THR A 87 4.49 9.03 -9.01
C THR A 87 3.54 9.25 -10.18
N LYS A 88 3.25 10.52 -10.51
CA LYS A 88 2.49 10.89 -11.73
C LYS A 88 3.14 10.35 -13.01
N THR A 89 4.46 10.18 -13.02
CA THR A 89 5.24 9.63 -14.15
C THR A 89 5.31 8.10 -14.16
N GLY A 90 4.68 7.42 -13.20
CA GLY A 90 4.63 5.95 -13.15
C GLY A 90 5.84 5.29 -12.47
N HIS A 91 6.64 6.01 -11.70
CA HIS A 91 7.72 5.41 -10.90
C HIS A 91 7.16 4.82 -9.61
N SER A 92 7.54 3.58 -9.28
CA SER A 92 7.22 2.96 -7.99
C SER A 92 8.06 3.59 -6.88
N ILE A 93 7.43 3.94 -5.76
CA ILE A 93 8.06 4.54 -4.60
C ILE A 93 7.83 3.69 -3.36
N LEU A 94 8.88 3.49 -2.58
CA LEU A 94 8.83 3.08 -1.18
C LEU A 94 9.32 4.24 -0.32
N THR A 95 8.44 4.78 0.52
CA THR A 95 8.81 5.79 1.53
C THR A 95 8.79 5.14 2.90
N ARG A 96 9.90 5.23 3.63
CA ARG A 96 10.01 4.79 5.01
C ARG A 96 9.84 6.01 5.92
N VAL A 97 8.78 6.01 6.71
CA VAL A 97 8.56 6.98 7.77
C VAL A 97 9.18 6.41 9.04
N LEU A 98 10.21 7.09 9.52
CA LEU A 98 10.99 6.72 10.70
C LEU A 98 10.66 7.66 11.86
N ASN A 99 11.05 7.27 13.08
CA ASN A 99 10.86 8.05 14.31
C ASN A 99 9.38 8.35 14.61
N PHE A 100 8.50 7.43 14.23
CA PHE A 100 7.12 7.40 14.67
C PHE A 100 6.99 6.31 15.73
N GLU A 101 6.66 6.72 16.96
CA GLU A 101 6.39 5.79 18.05
C GLU A 101 4.89 5.52 18.13
N HIS A 102 4.54 4.25 18.25
CA HIS A 102 3.16 3.85 18.45
C HIS A 102 2.75 4.21 19.88
N TYR A 103 1.53 4.69 20.05
CA TYR A 103 1.02 5.06 21.36
C TYR A 103 -0.44 4.62 21.55
N PHE A 104 -0.82 4.47 22.80
CA PHE A 104 -2.21 4.28 23.18
C PHE A 104 -2.53 5.01 24.48
N TYR A 105 -3.82 5.24 24.70
CA TYR A 105 -4.33 5.86 25.92
C TYR A 105 -4.93 4.82 26.85
N TYR A 106 -4.66 4.96 28.14
CA TYR A 106 -5.27 4.17 29.21
C TYR A 106 -5.77 5.09 30.34
N PRO A 107 -6.97 4.88 30.92
CA PRO A 107 -7.47 5.74 31.98
C PRO A 107 -6.51 5.79 33.18
N ALA A 108 -6.17 6.98 33.66
CA ALA A 108 -5.30 7.09 34.82
C ALA A 108 -6.07 6.65 36.09
N PRO A 109 -5.47 5.79 36.95
CA PRO A 109 -6.07 5.42 38.23
C PRO A 109 -6.33 6.65 39.11
N GLU A 110 -7.31 6.55 40.00
CA GLU A 110 -7.59 7.62 40.96
C GLU A 110 -6.36 7.94 41.82
N GLY A 111 -5.99 9.22 41.88
CA GLY A 111 -4.85 9.68 42.66
C GLY A 111 -3.49 9.46 42.00
N PHE A 112 -3.42 8.98 40.76
CA PHE A 112 -2.17 8.87 39.99
C PHE A 112 -1.54 10.24 39.75
N ARG A 113 -0.22 10.35 39.94
CA ARG A 113 0.53 11.63 39.85
C ARG A 113 1.71 11.52 38.89
N GLN A 114 2.25 12.68 38.51
CA GLN A 114 3.44 12.77 37.67
C GLN A 114 4.64 11.97 38.21
N ASN A 115 4.78 11.90 39.54
CA ASN A 115 5.87 11.16 40.20
C ASN A 115 5.76 9.63 40.04
N ASP A 116 4.59 9.12 39.66
CA ASP A 116 4.33 7.69 39.50
C ASP A 116 4.66 7.19 38.07
N LEU A 117 4.89 8.11 37.12
CA LEU A 117 5.17 7.79 35.71
C LEU A 117 6.47 7.02 35.51
N GLU A 118 7.57 7.49 36.11
CA GLU A 118 8.88 6.86 36.01
C GLU A 118 8.87 5.43 36.61
N PRO A 119 8.37 5.21 37.84
CA PRO A 119 8.19 3.85 38.38
C PRO A 119 7.32 2.94 37.51
N LEU A 120 6.23 3.46 36.94
CA LEU A 120 5.36 2.69 36.04
C LEU A 120 6.09 2.29 34.75
N ARG A 121 6.81 3.23 34.13
CA ARG A 121 7.60 2.97 32.91
C ARG A 121 8.63 1.85 33.18
N ASP A 122 9.35 1.95 34.28
CA ASP A 122 10.36 0.95 34.66
C ASP A 122 9.73 -0.42 34.95
N TYR A 123 8.55 -0.45 35.58
CA TYR A 123 7.79 -1.68 35.82
C TYR A 123 7.35 -2.35 34.50
N LEU A 124 6.79 -1.58 33.56
CA LEU A 124 6.34 -2.09 32.27
C LEU A 124 7.53 -2.63 31.46
N ASN A 125 8.64 -1.90 31.41
CA ASN A 125 9.85 -2.34 30.73
C ASN A 125 10.48 -3.59 31.35
N LYS A 126 10.39 -3.79 32.67
CA LYS A 126 10.83 -5.02 33.35
C LYS A 126 9.92 -6.22 33.05
N THR A 127 8.63 -5.97 32.86
CA THR A 127 7.63 -7.02 32.63
C THR A 127 7.73 -7.61 31.23
N VAL A 128 8.09 -6.79 30.24
CA VAL A 128 8.36 -7.23 28.88
C VAL A 128 9.77 -7.83 28.83
N GLN A 129 9.89 -9.16 28.71
CA GLN A 129 11.17 -9.87 28.61
C GLN A 129 11.86 -9.64 27.24
N GLY A 130 12.20 -8.39 26.93
CA GLY A 130 12.86 -7.96 25.71
C GLY A 130 14.29 -7.48 25.97
N LYS A 131 15.15 -7.55 24.95
CA LYS A 131 16.54 -7.04 24.99
C LYS A 131 16.63 -5.50 24.93
N SER A 132 15.51 -4.79 24.74
CA SER A 132 15.46 -3.34 24.58
C SER A 132 14.30 -2.75 25.38
N SER A 133 14.47 -1.52 25.88
CA SER A 133 13.40 -0.75 26.53
C SER A 133 12.32 -0.46 25.51
N VAL A 134 11.15 -1.08 25.67
CA VAL A 134 10.04 -0.99 24.71
C VAL A 134 9.22 0.26 24.94
N VAL A 135 8.90 0.58 26.20
CA VAL A 135 8.20 1.81 26.57
C VAL A 135 9.22 2.94 26.57
N SER A 136 9.06 3.88 25.64
CA SER A 136 9.92 5.06 25.49
C SER A 136 9.53 6.15 26.47
N ASN A 137 8.22 6.44 26.58
CA ASN A 137 7.70 7.54 27.39
C ASN A 137 6.27 7.27 27.87
N ILE A 138 5.90 7.81 29.03
CA ILE A 138 4.52 7.83 29.53
C ILE A 138 4.18 9.26 29.95
N GLU A 139 3.08 9.78 29.42
CA GLU A 139 2.60 11.13 29.68
C GLU A 139 1.22 11.07 30.34
N LEU A 140 0.96 11.95 31.30
CA LEU A 140 -0.37 12.14 31.87
C LEU A 140 -1.05 13.28 31.11
N GLU A 141 -2.11 12.98 30.36
CA GLU A 141 -2.86 13.93 29.54
C GLU A 141 -4.35 13.90 29.88
N ASP A 142 -5.00 15.05 29.83
CA ASP A 142 -6.45 15.17 29.97
C ASP A 142 -7.12 14.91 28.62
N GLN A 143 -7.96 13.87 28.54
CA GLN A 143 -8.68 13.49 27.32
C GLN A 143 -10.18 13.44 27.58
N SER A 144 -10.98 13.90 26.61
CA SER A 144 -12.44 13.83 26.67
C SER A 144 -12.95 12.77 25.69
N ILE A 145 -13.38 11.62 26.22
CA ILE A 145 -13.93 10.52 25.41
C ILE A 145 -15.47 10.49 25.39
N THR A 146 -16.10 11.20 26.33
CA THR A 146 -17.57 11.26 26.48
C THR A 146 -18.17 12.45 25.76
N SER A 147 -19.42 12.31 25.32
CA SER A 147 -20.22 13.38 24.71
C SER A 147 -20.33 14.64 25.56
N ASP A 148 -20.21 14.48 26.89
CA ASP A 148 -20.32 15.56 27.87
C ASP A 148 -19.11 16.50 27.87
N GLY A 149 -18.04 16.17 27.13
CA GLY A 149 -16.87 17.04 26.96
C GLY A 149 -15.97 17.15 28.20
N LYS A 150 -16.25 16.38 29.26
CA LYS A 150 -15.48 16.44 30.51
C LYS A 150 -14.12 15.75 30.32
N PRO A 151 -12.99 16.47 30.50
CA PRO A 151 -11.68 15.85 30.46
C PRO A 151 -11.50 14.92 31.66
N LEU A 152 -10.96 13.73 31.41
CA LEU A 152 -10.49 12.79 32.42
C LEU A 152 -8.99 12.56 32.21
N PRO A 153 -8.25 12.24 33.27
CA PRO A 153 -6.83 11.97 33.14
C PRO A 153 -6.60 10.60 32.47
N PHE A 154 -5.72 10.57 31.47
CA PHE A 154 -5.27 9.38 30.75
C PHE A 154 -3.75 9.31 30.72
N LEU A 155 -3.25 8.08 30.76
CA LEU A 155 -1.86 7.75 30.48
C LEU A 155 -1.70 7.54 28.98
N LYS A 156 -0.85 8.35 28.35
CA LYS A 156 -0.40 8.15 26.98
C LYS A 156 0.93 7.40 27.01
N ILE A 157 0.91 6.15 26.60
CA ILE A 157 2.06 5.26 26.66
C ILE A 157 2.64 5.15 25.25
N ASN A 158 3.87 5.63 25.06
CA ASN A 158 4.60 5.58 23.79
C ASN A 158 5.53 4.36 23.75
N LEU A 159 5.63 3.74 22.58
CA LEU A 159 6.33 2.49 22.37
C LEU A 159 7.29 2.60 21.19
N SER A 160 8.54 2.24 21.45
CA SER A 160 9.59 2.15 20.43
C SER A 160 9.32 1.02 19.43
N ASP A 161 8.68 -0.07 19.88
CA ASP A 161 8.40 -1.27 19.09
C ASP A 161 6.93 -1.68 19.23
N HIS A 162 6.17 -1.50 18.15
CA HIS A 162 4.72 -1.76 18.10
C HIS A 162 4.35 -3.22 18.37
N ARG A 163 5.26 -4.17 18.16
CA ARG A 163 4.97 -5.60 18.32
C ARG A 163 4.60 -5.97 19.76
N PHE A 164 5.05 -5.18 20.73
CA PHE A 164 4.77 -5.37 22.15
C PHE A 164 3.54 -4.61 22.65
N MET A 165 2.82 -3.90 21.77
CA MET A 165 1.61 -3.15 22.14
C MET A 165 0.62 -4.00 22.93
N TRP A 166 0.30 -5.19 22.42
CA TRP A 166 -0.68 -6.08 23.05
C TRP A 166 -0.18 -6.60 24.40
N ASN A 167 1.11 -6.97 24.48
CA ASN A 167 1.72 -7.43 25.72
C ASN A 167 1.68 -6.37 26.82
N ILE A 168 1.89 -5.10 26.47
CA ILE A 168 1.88 -3.99 27.44
C ILE A 168 0.45 -3.64 27.82
N LYS A 169 -0.47 -3.58 26.85
CA LYS A 169 -1.88 -3.28 27.11
C LYS A 169 -2.51 -4.26 28.11
N ASP A 170 -2.14 -5.54 28.09
CA ASP A 170 -2.64 -6.55 29.02
C ASP A 170 -2.05 -6.44 30.44
N LYS A 171 -1.04 -5.58 30.65
CA LYS A 171 -0.32 -5.40 31.93
C LYS A 171 -0.64 -4.08 32.63
N VAL A 172 -1.38 -3.20 31.96
CA VAL A 172 -1.83 -1.91 32.48
C VAL A 172 -3.27 -2.04 32.98
#